data_AF-A0A1H1DTK8-F1
#
_entry.id   AF-A0A1H1DTK8-F1
#
_cell.length_a   1.000
_cell.length_b   1.000
_cell.length_c   1.000
_cell.angle_alpha   90.00
_cell.angle_beta   90.00
_cell.angle_gamma   90.00
#
_symmetry.space_group_name_H-M   'P 1'
#
loop_
_entity.id
_entity.type
_entity.pdbx_description
1 polymer ?
#
loop_
_entity_poly.entity_id
_entity_poly.type
_entity_poly.pdbx_seq_one_letter_code
_entity_poly.pdbx_strand_id
1 'polypeptide(L)'
;MDHNTSNWKGTAVALGFIGCITLIGYIINYTSTINVFLIWDFKAYSYIAICFSLVALALLGTFLLNHHNIDTNVFGGLLVLAIAGISQMIFGVEPSVIMCLAGLYVAGVIGLMNGMANKREVEEDEDADEAL
;
A
#
# COMPACT_ATOMS: atom_id res chain seq x y z
N MET A 1 -24.50 0.49 -14.48
CA MET A 1 -23.70 1.51 -13.76
C MET A 1 -22.21 1.26 -14.01
N ASP A 2 -21.35 2.24 -13.72
CA ASP A 2 -19.93 2.03 -13.39
C ASP A 2 -18.80 1.99 -14.43
N HIS A 3 -18.73 2.99 -15.33
CA HIS A 3 -17.49 3.23 -16.09
C HIS A 3 -16.44 4.11 -15.37
N ASN A 4 -16.77 4.68 -14.20
CA ASN A 4 -15.92 5.66 -13.53
C ASN A 4 -15.06 5.06 -12.40
N THR A 5 -15.59 4.10 -11.61
CA THR A 5 -14.88 3.44 -10.50
C THR A 5 -13.74 2.51 -10.97
N SER A 6 -13.85 1.93 -12.17
CA SER A 6 -12.81 1.07 -12.77
C SER A 6 -11.50 1.82 -13.07
N ASN A 7 -11.59 3.08 -13.50
CA ASN A 7 -10.43 3.93 -13.77
C ASN A 7 -9.68 4.28 -12.47
N TRP A 8 -10.41 4.52 -11.37
CA TRP A 8 -9.80 4.81 -10.08
C TRP A 8 -9.13 3.59 -9.45
N LYS A 9 -9.73 2.39 -9.61
CA LYS A 9 -9.07 1.13 -9.22
C LYS A 9 -7.75 0.92 -9.97
N GLY A 10 -7.75 1.08 -11.29
CA GLY A 10 -6.52 0.98 -12.10
C GLY A 10 -5.46 2.00 -11.69
N THR A 11 -5.88 3.23 -11.39
CA THR A 11 -5.00 4.31 -10.92
C THR A 11 -4.39 3.99 -9.55
N ALA A 12 -5.18 3.47 -8.60
CA ALA A 12 -4.69 3.06 -7.28
C ALA A 12 -3.64 1.96 -7.39
N VAL A 13 -3.87 0.97 -8.25
CA VAL A 13 -2.92 -0.12 -8.50
C VAL A 13 -1.62 0.42 -9.12
N ALA A 14 -1.72 1.28 -10.14
CA ALA A 14 -0.55 1.87 -10.79
C ALA A 14 0.30 2.70 -9.81
N LEU A 15 -0.35 3.54 -8.99
CA LEU A 15 0.33 4.32 -7.95
C LEU A 15 0.93 3.44 -6.86
N GLY A 16 0.26 2.35 -6.48
CA GLY A 16 0.77 1.37 -5.53
C GLY A 16 2.05 0.71 -6.05
N PHE A 17 2.07 0.30 -7.32
CA PHE A 17 3.27 -0.26 -7.96
C PHE A 17 4.42 0.76 -8.03
N ILE A 18 4.13 2.00 -8.43
CA ILE A 18 5.15 3.07 -8.44
C ILE A 18 5.70 3.28 -7.03
N GLY A 19 4.84 3.34 -6.02
CA GLY A 19 5.20 3.45 -4.61
C GLY A 19 6.05 2.28 -4.10
N CYS A 20 5.75 1.05 -4.53
CA CYS A 20 6.57 -0.12 -4.22
C CYS A 20 7.95 -0.04 -4.87
N ILE A 21 8.05 0.38 -6.13
CA ILE A 21 9.32 0.52 -6.84
C ILE A 21 10.19 1.61 -6.20
N THR A 22 9.59 2.76 -5.83
CA THR A 22 10.31 3.83 -5.13
C THR A 22 10.78 3.36 -3.76
N LEU A 23 9.94 2.62 -3.01
CA LEU A 23 10.31 2.04 -1.72
C LEU A 23 11.51 1.08 -1.84
N ILE A 24 11.50 0.20 -2.85
CA ILE A 24 12.63 -0.70 -3.15
C ILE A 24 13.90 0.12 -3.44
N GLY A 25 13.81 1.12 -4.32
CA GLY A 25 14.94 1.98 -4.65
C GLY A 25 15.52 2.71 -3.43
N TYR A 26 14.64 3.20 -2.56
CA TYR A 26 15.04 3.86 -1.31
C TYR A 26 15.74 2.90 -0.35
N ILE A 27 15.20 1.69 -0.16
CA ILE A 27 15.80 0.66 0.69
C ILE A 27 17.19 0.26 0.18
N ILE A 28 17.37 0.11 -1.14
CA ILE A 28 18.67 -0.21 -1.74
C ILE A 28 19.67 0.91 -1.45
N ASN A 29 19.29 2.17 -1.71
CA ASN A 29 20.15 3.33 -1.45
C ASN A 29 20.51 3.44 0.03
N TYR A 30 19.54 3.32 0.92
CA TYR A 30 19.73 3.33 2.38
C TYR A 30 20.70 2.22 2.82
N THR A 31 20.54 1.01 2.29
CA THR A 31 21.40 -0.14 2.60
C THR A 31 22.83 0.06 2.07
N SER A 32 23.00 0.62 0.86
CA SER A 32 24.32 0.94 0.29
C SER A 32 25.06 2.02 1.09
N THR A 33 24.33 2.95 1.70
CA THR A 33 24.92 4.05 2.48
C THR A 33 25.40 3.60 3.87
N ILE A 34 24.80 2.55 4.44
CA ILE A 34 25.03 2.09 5.82
C ILE A 34 26.26 1.15 5.98
N ASN A 35 27.12 1.05 4.97
CA ASN A 35 28.33 0.23 4.94
C ASN A 35 28.10 -1.29 4.91
N VAL A 36 28.40 -1.87 3.75
CA VAL A 36 28.58 -3.30 3.48
C VAL A 36 29.75 -3.93 4.25
N PHE A 37 30.49 -3.17 5.07
CA PHE A 37 31.60 -3.68 5.89
C PHE A 37 31.20 -4.23 7.27
N LEU A 38 29.92 -4.14 7.68
CA LEU A 38 29.38 -4.66 8.95
C LEU A 38 28.61 -6.00 8.80
N ILE A 39 28.98 -6.83 7.82
CA ILE A 39 28.33 -8.11 7.40
C ILE A 39 28.21 -9.18 8.52
N TRP A 40 28.67 -8.92 9.74
CA TRP A 40 28.67 -9.90 10.84
C TRP A 40 27.75 -9.56 12.02
N ASP A 41 26.89 -8.56 11.90
CA ASP A 41 25.95 -8.22 12.96
C ASP A 41 24.53 -8.69 12.63
N PHE A 42 23.95 -9.54 13.49
CA PHE A 42 22.58 -10.05 13.37
C PHE A 42 21.54 -8.92 13.26
N LYS A 43 21.87 -7.75 13.83
CA LYS A 43 21.06 -6.53 13.67
C LYS A 43 20.94 -6.08 12.21
N ALA A 44 22.00 -6.13 11.41
CA ALA A 44 21.92 -5.70 10.00
C ALA A 44 21.00 -6.62 9.17
N TYR A 45 21.08 -7.93 9.39
CA TYR A 45 20.21 -8.91 8.72
C TYR A 45 18.73 -8.72 9.07
N SER A 46 18.42 -8.44 10.34
CA SER A 46 17.04 -8.18 10.76
C SER A 46 16.46 -6.91 10.12
N TYR A 47 17.24 -5.84 9.98
CA TYR A 47 16.79 -4.64 9.26
C TYR A 47 16.50 -4.91 7.78
N ILE A 48 17.37 -5.65 7.10
CA ILE A 48 17.15 -6.06 5.70
C ILE A 48 15.89 -6.91 5.58
N ALA A 49 15.69 -7.87 6.49
CA ALA A 49 14.51 -8.73 6.51
C ALA A 49 13.21 -7.91 6.68
N ILE A 50 13.19 -6.95 7.62
CA ILE A 50 12.04 -6.06 7.83
C ILE A 50 11.75 -5.26 6.55
N CYS A 51 12.77 -4.72 5.91
CA CYS A 51 12.61 -3.96 4.66
C CYS A 51 12.02 -4.82 3.53
N PHE A 52 12.51 -6.05 3.36
CA PHE A 52 11.93 -7.00 2.39
C PHE A 52 10.48 -7.37 2.73
N SER A 53 10.17 -7.57 4.01
CA SER A 53 8.79 -7.85 4.46
C SER A 53 7.85 -6.68 4.17
N LEU A 54 8.29 -5.43 4.38
CA LEU A 54 7.50 -4.24 4.07
C LEU A 54 7.19 -4.15 2.57
N VAL A 55 8.19 -4.37 1.72
CA VAL A 55 8.00 -4.39 0.25
C VAL A 55 7.03 -5.51 -0.16
N ALA A 56 7.22 -6.71 0.36
CA ALA A 56 6.37 -7.86 0.04
C ALA A 56 4.91 -7.61 0.44
N LEU A 57 4.70 -7.07 1.64
CA LEU A 57 3.36 -6.70 2.12
C LEU A 57 2.77 -5.53 1.32
N ALA A 58 3.58 -4.57 0.86
CA ALA A 58 3.10 -3.44 0.07
C ALA A 58 2.65 -3.90 -1.33
N LEU A 59 3.40 -4.83 -1.93
CA LEU A 59 3.01 -5.49 -3.17
C LEU A 59 1.74 -6.33 -2.99
N LEU A 60 1.62 -7.07 -1.88
CA LEU A 60 0.42 -7.82 -1.55
C LEU A 60 -0.80 -6.89 -1.43
N GLY A 61 -0.66 -5.80 -0.66
CA GLY A 61 -1.70 -4.78 -0.50
C GLY A 61 -2.10 -4.16 -1.84
N THR A 62 -1.12 -3.83 -2.68
CA THR A 62 -1.37 -3.30 -4.04
C THR A 62 -2.10 -4.29 -4.92
N PHE A 63 -1.81 -5.59 -4.81
CA PHE A 63 -2.53 -6.63 -5.55
C PHE A 63 -3.98 -6.80 -5.06
N LEU A 64 -4.18 -6.71 -3.74
CA LEU A 64 -5.50 -6.80 -3.11
C LEU A 64 -6.43 -5.64 -3.52
N LEU A 65 -5.89 -4.46 -3.88
CA LEU A 65 -6.67 -3.34 -4.41
C LEU A 65 -7.44 -3.68 -5.71
N ASN A 66 -6.92 -4.62 -6.50
CA ASN A 66 -7.57 -5.05 -7.74
C ASN A 66 -8.54 -6.22 -7.54
N HIS A 67 -8.74 -6.68 -6.29
CA HIS A 67 -9.57 -7.83 -6.03
C HIS A 67 -11.06 -7.53 -6.29
N HIS A 68 -11.79 -8.53 -6.77
CA HIS A 68 -13.22 -8.39 -7.08
C HIS A 68 -14.06 -8.27 -5.80
N ASN A 69 -13.70 -9.05 -4.76
CA ASN A 69 -14.35 -8.95 -3.46
C ASN A 69 -14.07 -7.58 -2.80
N ILE A 70 -15.15 -6.87 -2.43
CA ILE A 70 -15.14 -5.51 -1.88
C ILE A 70 -14.37 -5.46 -0.55
N ASP A 71 -14.61 -6.41 0.37
CA ASP A 71 -13.91 -6.44 1.66
C ASP A 71 -12.40 -6.65 1.47
N THR A 72 -12.02 -7.44 0.47
CA THR A 72 -10.62 -7.67 0.12
C THR A 72 -9.95 -6.42 -0.44
N ASN A 73 -10.67 -5.63 -1.23
CA ASN A 73 -10.18 -4.34 -1.74
C ASN A 73 -9.99 -3.32 -0.59
N VAL A 74 -10.97 -3.19 0.31
CA VAL A 74 -10.86 -2.33 1.50
C VAL A 74 -9.66 -2.74 2.35
N PHE A 75 -9.49 -4.04 2.60
CA PHE A 75 -8.33 -4.56 3.32
C PHE A 75 -7.02 -4.25 2.60
N GLY A 76 -6.97 -4.37 1.28
CA GLY A 76 -5.82 -3.98 0.46
C GLY A 76 -5.42 -2.52 0.66
N GLY A 77 -6.40 -1.59 0.59
CA GLY A 77 -6.16 -0.17 0.82
C GLY A 77 -5.65 0.13 2.23
N LEU A 78 -6.26 -0.50 3.24
CA LEU A 78 -5.88 -0.33 4.64
C LEU A 78 -4.48 -0.91 4.93
N LEU A 79 -4.15 -2.05 4.32
CA LEU A 79 -2.83 -2.67 4.42
C LEU A 79 -1.75 -1.77 3.80
N VAL A 80 -1.98 -1.23 2.61
CA VAL A 80 -1.04 -0.30 1.96
C VAL A 80 -0.81 0.95 2.82
N LEU A 81 -1.87 1.52 3.40
CA LEU A 81 -1.77 2.68 4.31
C LEU A 81 -0.98 2.34 5.58
N ALA A 82 -1.26 1.19 6.19
CA ALA A 82 -0.54 0.74 7.38
C ALA A 82 0.96 0.59 7.10
N ILE A 83 1.32 0.02 5.94
CA ILE A 83 2.72 -0.17 5.56
C ILE A 83 3.41 1.16 5.27
N ALA A 84 2.73 2.11 4.62
CA ALA A 84 3.25 3.45 4.44
C ALA A 84 3.53 4.10 5.81
N GLY A 85 2.59 4.00 6.75
CA GLY A 85 2.76 4.50 8.12
C GLY A 85 3.92 3.84 8.87
N ILE A 86 4.01 2.51 8.85
CA ILE A 86 5.10 1.75 9.49
C ILE A 86 6.46 2.11 8.86
N SER A 87 6.51 2.20 7.53
CA SER A 87 7.74 2.58 6.82
C SER A 87 8.18 3.99 7.20
N GLN A 88 7.25 4.94 7.32
CA GLN A 88 7.56 6.30 7.78
C GLN A 88 8.07 6.32 9.23
N MET A 89 7.54 5.47 10.11
CA MET A 89 8.05 5.35 11.49
C MET A 89 9.47 4.77 11.54
N ILE A 90 9.79 3.81 10.66
CA ILE A 90 11.09 3.15 10.62
C ILE A 90 12.17 4.04 10.02
N PHE A 91 11.87 4.69 8.89
CA PHE A 91 12.84 5.53 8.16
C PHE A 91 12.84 7.00 8.61
N GLY A 92 11.90 7.40 9.48
CA GLY A 92 11.79 8.77 9.98
C GLY A 92 10.98 9.69 9.08
N VAL A 93 10.72 10.90 9.59
CA VAL A 93 9.92 11.93 8.90
C VAL A 93 10.84 12.82 8.07
N GLU A 94 11.49 12.23 7.08
CA GLU A 94 12.34 12.95 6.13
C GLU A 94 11.57 13.25 4.84
N PRO A 95 11.81 14.40 4.17
CA PRO A 95 11.16 14.72 2.90
C PRO A 95 11.37 13.65 1.81
N SER A 96 12.55 13.02 1.79
CA SER A 96 12.91 11.90 0.92
C SER A 96 12.00 10.69 1.15
N VAL A 97 11.78 10.32 2.42
CA VAL A 97 10.90 9.21 2.84
C VAL A 97 9.44 9.52 2.50
N ILE A 98 8.99 10.75 2.78
CA ILE A 98 7.61 11.17 2.46
C ILE A 98 7.34 11.08 0.95
N MET A 99 8.27 11.60 0.12
CA MET A 99 8.14 11.52 -1.34
C MET A 99 8.15 10.07 -1.84
N CYS A 100 8.96 9.22 -1.23
CA CYS A 100 9.03 7.79 -1.54
C CYS A 100 7.71 7.06 -1.22
N LEU A 101 7.08 7.40 -0.10
CA LEU A 101 5.84 6.79 0.38
C LEU A 101 4.57 7.42 -0.18
N ALA A 102 4.66 8.60 -0.81
CA ALA A 102 3.52 9.34 -1.35
C ALA A 102 2.67 8.48 -2.31
N GLY A 103 3.31 7.69 -3.17
CA GLY A 103 2.62 6.75 -4.06
C GLY A 103 1.79 5.71 -3.31
N LEU A 104 2.35 5.13 -2.23
CA LEU A 104 1.65 4.17 -1.37
C LEU A 104 0.50 4.84 -0.60
N TYR A 105 0.71 6.03 -0.05
CA TYR A 105 -0.35 6.76 0.64
C TYR A 105 -1.53 7.06 -0.28
N VAL A 106 -1.26 7.61 -1.47
CA VAL A 106 -2.32 7.93 -2.43
C VAL A 106 -3.02 6.66 -2.92
N ALA A 107 -2.28 5.60 -3.23
CA ALA A 107 -2.86 4.32 -3.62
C ALA A 107 -3.76 3.72 -2.53
N GLY A 108 -3.30 3.74 -1.28
CA GLY A 108 -4.05 3.26 -0.13
C GLY A 108 -5.33 4.05 0.12
N VAL A 109 -5.28 5.38 0.04
CA VAL A 109 -6.47 6.25 0.19
C VAL A 109 -7.48 6.01 -0.93
N ILE A 110 -7.05 6.02 -2.20
CA ILE A 110 -7.96 5.79 -3.34
C ILE A 110 -8.59 4.39 -3.26
N GLY A 111 -7.78 3.39 -2.90
CA GLY A 111 -8.25 2.03 -2.68
C GLY A 111 -9.32 1.91 -1.61
N LEU A 112 -9.08 2.51 -0.45
CA LEU A 112 -10.02 2.54 0.66
C LEU A 112 -11.31 3.28 0.30
N MET A 113 -11.20 4.44 -0.34
CA MET A 113 -12.36 5.23 -0.77
C MET A 113 -13.23 4.45 -1.75
N ASN A 114 -12.63 3.82 -2.77
CA ASN A 114 -13.38 2.99 -3.72
C ASN A 114 -13.99 1.75 -3.05
N GLY A 115 -13.25 1.08 -2.16
CA GLY A 115 -13.76 -0.09 -1.46
C GLY A 115 -14.95 0.25 -0.56
N MET A 116 -14.88 1.34 0.19
CA MET A 116 -15.98 1.77 1.07
C MET A 116 -17.18 2.32 0.28
N ALA A 117 -16.95 3.04 -0.82
CA ALA A 117 -18.03 3.53 -1.68
C ALA A 117 -18.83 2.34 -2.26
N ASN A 118 -18.14 1.36 -2.85
CA ASN A 118 -18.79 0.17 -3.39
C ASN A 118 -19.48 -0.67 -2.31
N LYS A 119 -18.93 -0.75 -1.10
CA LYS A 119 -19.57 -1.47 0.01
C LYS A 119 -20.91 -0.84 0.39
N ARG A 120 -20.92 0.49 0.47
CA ARG A 120 -22.11 1.25 0.83
C ARG A 120 -23.21 1.13 -0.22
N GLU A 121 -22.87 1.14 -1.51
CA GLU A 121 -23.84 0.95 -2.59
C GLU A 121 -24.51 -0.43 -2.53
N VAL A 122 -23.74 -1.49 -2.21
CA VAL A 122 -24.30 -2.84 -2.06
C VAL A 122 -25.22 -2.95 -0.83
N GLU A 123 -24.83 -2.36 0.30
CA GLU A 123 -25.67 -2.35 1.51
C GLU A 123 -26.98 -1.57 1.29
N GLU A 124 -26.94 -0.43 0.58
CA GLU A 124 -28.13 0.37 0.26
C GLU A 124 -29.08 -0.34 -0.74
N ASP A 125 -28.55 -1.13 -1.67
CA ASP A 125 -29.35 -1.95 -2.60
C ASP A 125 -29.99 -3.17 -1.91
N GLU A 126 -29.27 -3.86 -1.00
CA GLU A 126 -29.81 -4.99 -0.23
C GLU A 126 -30.95 -4.55 0.71
N ASP A 127 -30.81 -3.41 1.39
CA ASP A 127 -31.84 -2.85 2.26
C ASP A 127 -33.10 -2.43 1.48
N ALA A 128 -32.94 -1.99 0.23
CA ALA A 128 -34.05 -1.60 -0.64
C ALA A 128 -34.86 -2.82 -1.13
N ASP A 129 -34.19 -3.93 -1.41
CA ASP A 129 -34.81 -5.18 -1.83
C ASP A 129 -35.51 -5.91 -0.67
N GLU A 130 -35.02 -5.80 0.58
CA GLU A 130 -35.73 -6.33 1.77
C GLU A 130 -36.98 -5.52 2.16
N ALA A 131 -37.09 -4.27 1.71
CA ALA A 131 -38.22 -3.38 2.02
C ALA A 131 -39.43 -3.54 1.08
N LEU A 132 -39.36 -4.41 0.06
CA LEU A 132 -40.37 -4.66 -0.97
C LEU A 132 -41.14 -5.97 -0.74
#